data_AF-C5B242-F1
#
_entry.id   AF-C5B242-F1
#
_cell.length_a   1.000
_cell.length_b   1.000
_cell.length_c   1.000
_cell.angle_alpha   90.00
_cell.angle_beta   90.00
_cell.angle_gamma   90.00
#
_symmetry.space_group_name_H-M   'P 1'
#
loop_
_entity.id
_entity.type
_entity.pdbx_description
1 polymer ?
#
loop_
_entity_poly.entity_id
_entity_poly.type
_entity_poly.pdbx_seq_one_letter_code
_entity_poly.pdbx_strand_id
1 'polypeptide(L)'
;MADDTERLGLLMGVFELALSRLFEASPGGGQARDLFVEDVRRLLADTRELQSDSPAVQTYEALLRRLGATRPGDADGLGVIPTPEQGVPPAGSGV
;
A
#
# COMPACT_ATOMS: atom_id res chain seq x y z
N MET A 1 11.26 -12.53 -18.82
CA MET A 1 9.92 -12.95 -18.33
C MET A 1 9.86 -12.83 -16.81
N ALA A 2 10.55 -13.68 -16.02
CA ALA A 2 10.55 -13.54 -14.55
C ALA A 2 11.26 -12.25 -14.06
N ASP A 3 12.42 -11.94 -14.64
CA ASP A 3 13.23 -10.76 -14.32
C ASP A 3 12.50 -9.43 -14.63
N ASP A 4 11.83 -9.35 -15.79
CA ASP A 4 11.00 -8.19 -16.16
C ASP A 4 9.82 -7.97 -15.20
N THR A 5 9.22 -9.07 -14.73
CA THR A 5 8.10 -9.04 -13.78
C THR A 5 8.56 -8.55 -12.41
N GLU A 6 9.72 -9.02 -11.95
CA GLU A 6 10.34 -8.60 -10.69
C GLU A 6 10.72 -7.12 -10.72
N ARG A 7 11.33 -6.67 -11.84
CA ARG A 7 11.67 -5.26 -12.06
C ARG A 7 10.44 -4.35 -12.09
N LEU A 8 9.36 -4.80 -12.72
CA LEU A 8 8.08 -4.08 -12.72
C LEU A 8 7.49 -4.00 -11.31
N GLY A 9 7.55 -5.08 -10.54
CA GLY A 9 7.13 -5.10 -9.14
C GLY A 9 7.91 -4.13 -8.27
N LEU A 10 9.24 -4.05 -8.45
CA LEU A 10 10.10 -3.10 -7.75
C LEU A 10 9.76 -1.65 -8.13
N LEU A 11 9.54 -1.37 -9.41
CA LEU A 11 9.17 -0.04 -9.89
C LEU A 11 7.82 0.40 -9.30
N MET A 12 6.83 -0.50 -9.31
CA MET A 12 5.54 -0.27 -8.66
C MET A 12 5.70 0.05 -7.16
N GLY A 13 6.51 -0.74 -6.44
CA GLY A 13 6.74 -0.50 -5.01
C GLY A 13 7.36 0.87 -4.72
N VAL A 14 8.30 1.33 -5.56
CA VAL A 14 8.88 2.68 -5.44
C VAL A 14 7.84 3.77 -5.70
N PHE A 15 6.99 3.59 -6.71
CA PHE A 15 5.90 4.52 -7.01
C PHE A 15 4.88 4.63 -5.87
N GLU A 16 4.49 3.50 -5.29
CA GLU A 16 3.56 3.44 -4.15
C GLU A 16 4.14 4.15 -2.91
N LEU A 17 5.43 3.96 -2.64
CA LEU A 17 6.13 4.65 -1.55
C LEU A 17 6.18 6.17 -1.80
N ALA A 18 6.50 6.58 -3.03
CA ALA A 18 6.56 7.99 -3.40
C ALA A 18 5.19 8.68 -3.26
N LEU A 19 4.11 8.02 -3.71
CA LEU A 19 2.73 8.49 -3.56
C LEU A 19 2.33 8.63 -2.09
N SER A 20 2.66 7.64 -1.26
CA SER A 20 2.36 7.70 0.18
C SER A 20 3.07 8.87 0.86
N ARG A 21 4.36 9.06 0.56
CA ARG A 21 5.15 10.19 1.07
C ARG A 21 4.63 11.54 0.57
N LEU A 22 4.11 11.60 -0.66
CA LEU A 22 3.50 12.82 -1.20
C LEU A 22 2.24 13.21 -0.43
N PHE A 23 1.37 12.25 -0.13
CA PHE A 23 0.18 12.51 0.70
C PHE A 23 0.54 12.91 2.13
N GLU A 24 1.59 12.33 2.71
CA GLU A 24 2.04 12.70 4.06
C GLU A 24 2.68 14.10 4.11
N ALA A 25 3.49 14.44 3.10
CA ALA A 25 4.25 15.68 3.08
C ALA A 25 3.41 16.90 2.65
N SER A 26 2.29 16.68 1.95
CA SER A 26 1.46 17.77 1.44
C SER A 26 0.44 18.23 2.49
N PRO A 27 0.27 19.56 2.68
CA PRO A 27 -0.90 20.10 3.36
C PRO A 27 -2.18 19.55 2.73
N GLY A 28 -3.08 19.00 3.55
CA GLY A 28 -4.32 18.37 3.09
C GLY A 28 -4.16 17.00 2.42
N GLY A 29 -2.95 16.42 2.39
CA GLY A 29 -2.71 15.17 1.66
C GLY A 29 -3.41 13.94 2.28
N GLY A 30 -3.76 13.98 3.57
CA GLY A 30 -4.66 12.98 4.17
C GLY A 30 -6.05 12.96 3.50
N GLN A 31 -6.65 14.14 3.30
CA GLN A 31 -7.94 14.25 2.61
C GLN A 31 -7.81 13.89 1.13
N ALA A 32 -6.69 14.25 0.49
CA ALA A 32 -6.43 13.85 -0.89
C ALA A 32 -6.27 12.33 -1.03
N ARG A 33 -5.65 11.66 -0.05
CA ARG A 33 -5.55 10.20 0.00
C ARG A 33 -6.93 9.56 0.12
N ASP A 34 -7.79 10.09 0.97
CA ASP A 34 -9.15 9.54 1.14
C ASP A 34 -9.98 9.67 -0.14
N LEU A 35 -9.91 10.83 -0.83
CA LEU A 35 -10.54 11.03 -2.13
C LEU A 35 -9.99 10.08 -3.20
N PHE A 36 -8.67 9.91 -3.24
CA PHE A 36 -8.03 8.98 -4.15
C PHE A 36 -8.49 7.54 -3.94
N VAL A 37 -8.61 7.11 -2.68
CA VAL A 37 -9.14 5.78 -2.33
C VAL A 37 -10.57 5.60 -2.82
N GLU A 38 -11.44 6.59 -2.65
CA GLU A 38 -12.82 6.54 -3.14
C GLU A 38 -12.88 6.48 -4.67
N ASP A 39 -12.05 7.24 -5.36
CA ASP A 39 -11.96 7.19 -6.83
C ASP A 39 -11.51 5.81 -7.33
N VAL A 40 -10.51 5.20 -6.70
CA VAL A 40 -10.06 3.83 -7.04
C VAL A 40 -11.15 2.80 -6.75
N ARG A 41 -11.91 2.95 -5.67
CA ARG A 41 -13.05 2.06 -5.35
C ARG A 41 -14.15 2.15 -6.40
N ARG A 42 -14.50 3.36 -6.84
CA ARG A 42 -15.47 3.57 -7.93
C ARG A 42 -14.98 2.94 -9.22
N LEU A 43 -13.72 3.20 -9.59
CA LEU A 43 -13.12 2.63 -10.79
C LEU A 43 -13.11 1.09 -10.75
N LEU A 44 -12.83 0.49 -9.58
CA LEU A 44 -12.91 -0.95 -9.39
C LEU A 44 -14.34 -1.49 -9.57
N ALA A 45 -15.35 -0.80 -9.03
CA ALA A 45 -16.75 -1.18 -9.21
C ALA A 45 -17.15 -1.14 -10.69
N ASP A 46 -16.89 -0.03 -11.37
CA ASP A 46 -17.18 0.16 -12.80
C ASP A 46 -16.44 -0.89 -13.66
N THR A 47 -15.19 -1.19 -13.33
CA THR A 47 -14.39 -2.20 -14.04
C THR A 47 -14.96 -3.60 -13.84
N ARG A 48 -15.41 -3.95 -12.64
CA ARG A 48 -16.02 -5.26 -12.36
C ARG A 48 -17.35 -5.45 -13.10
N GLU A 49 -18.14 -4.39 -13.24
CA GLU A 49 -19.40 -4.43 -13.98
C GLU A 49 -19.19 -4.68 -15.47
N LEU A 50 -18.14 -4.10 -16.06
CA LEU A 50 -17.85 -4.21 -17.49
C LEU A 50 -16.95 -5.41 -17.85
N GLN A 51 -16.00 -5.75 -16.96
CA GLN A 51 -14.89 -6.66 -17.23
C GLN A 51 -14.45 -7.38 -15.94
N SER A 52 -15.33 -8.21 -15.38
CA SER A 52 -15.11 -8.91 -14.10
C SER A 52 -13.79 -9.67 -13.99
N ASP A 53 -13.32 -10.29 -15.08
CA ASP A 53 -12.11 -11.12 -15.11
C ASP A 53 -10.87 -10.38 -15.61
N SER A 54 -10.94 -9.05 -15.75
CA SER A 54 -9.80 -8.26 -16.23
C SER A 54 -8.66 -8.24 -15.20
N PRO A 55 -7.39 -8.34 -15.64
CA PRO A 55 -6.22 -8.12 -14.77
C PRO A 55 -6.23 -6.76 -14.06
N ALA A 56 -6.97 -5.78 -14.58
CA ALA A 56 -7.15 -4.47 -13.95
C ALA A 56 -7.85 -4.59 -12.57
N VAL A 57 -8.81 -5.49 -12.41
CA VAL A 57 -9.52 -5.73 -11.15
C VAL A 57 -8.53 -6.10 -10.03
N GLN A 58 -7.65 -7.07 -10.32
CA GLN A 58 -6.61 -7.51 -9.38
C GLN A 58 -5.61 -6.38 -9.06
N THR A 59 -5.32 -5.54 -10.06
CA THR A 59 -4.42 -4.39 -9.89
C THR A 59 -5.00 -3.36 -8.92
N TYR A 60 -6.28 -2.99 -9.09
CA TYR A 60 -6.94 -2.02 -8.21
C TYR A 60 -7.16 -2.55 -6.79
N GLU A 61 -7.50 -3.83 -6.65
CA GLU A 61 -7.58 -4.49 -5.33
C GLU A 61 -6.24 -4.48 -4.61
N ALA A 62 -5.16 -4.83 -5.31
CA ALA A 62 -3.81 -4.81 -4.75
C ALA A 62 -3.41 -3.39 -4.33
N LEU A 63 -3.75 -2.37 -5.15
CA LEU A 63 -3.51 -0.97 -4.82
C LEU A 63 -4.27 -0.55 -3.54
N LEU A 64 -5.56 -0.87 -3.44
CA LEU A 64 -6.36 -0.56 -2.25
C LEU A 64 -5.82 -1.24 -0.98
N ARG A 65 -5.36 -2.51 -1.09
CA ARG A 65 -4.72 -3.23 0.03
C ARG A 65 -3.45 -2.52 0.51
N ARG A 66 -2.60 -2.09 -0.41
CA ARG A 66 -1.36 -1.39 -0.07
C ARG A 66 -1.58 0.01 0.50
N LEU A 67 -2.65 0.68 0.07
CA LEU A 67 -3.09 1.93 0.68
C LEU A 67 -3.75 1.73 2.05
N GLY A 68 -3.89 0.51 2.55
CA GLY A 68 -4.60 0.20 3.80
C GLY A 68 -6.10 0.48 3.74
N ALA A 69 -6.66 0.52 2.53
CA ALA A 69 -8.06 0.85 2.24
C ALA A 69 -8.93 -0.38 1.95
N THR A 70 -8.48 -1.56 2.39
CA THR A 70 -9.24 -2.80 2.32
C THR A 70 -10.44 -2.81 3.26
N ARG A 71 -11.47 -3.59 2.92
CA ARG A 71 -12.63 -3.76 3.81
C ARG A 71 -12.19 -4.56 5.05
N PRO A 72 -12.81 -4.34 6.22
CA PRO A 72 -12.63 -5.22 7.36
C PRO A 72 -13.12 -6.62 6.97
N GLY A 73 -12.18 -7.51 6.61
CA GLY A 73 -12.45 -8.81 6.01
C GLY A 73 -11.41 -9.26 4.98
N ASP A 74 -10.67 -8.34 4.34
CA ASP A 74 -9.63 -8.68 3.35
C ASP A 74 -8.26 -8.95 4.00
N ALA A 75 -8.25 -9.41 5.25
CA ALA A 75 -7.04 -9.77 5.98
C ALA A 75 -6.49 -11.10 5.47
N ASP A 76 -5.96 -11.09 4.25
CA ASP A 76 -5.01 -12.08 3.82
C ASP A 76 -3.89 -11.40 3.01
N GLY A 77 -2.67 -11.48 3.54
CA GLY A 77 -1.46 -11.03 2.87
C GLY A 77 -0.97 -9.62 3.19
N LEU A 78 -0.40 -9.44 4.39
CA LEU A 78 1.04 -9.18 4.60
C LEU A 78 1.28 -8.77 6.06
N GLY A 79 2.15 -9.54 6.71
CA GLY A 79 2.39 -9.50 8.14
C GLY A 79 2.78 -8.12 8.67
N VAL A 80 2.19 -7.79 9.81
CA VAL A 80 2.67 -6.77 10.72
C VAL A 80 4.15 -7.04 10.98
N ILE A 81 5.05 -6.16 10.51
CA ILE A 81 6.42 -6.18 11.03
C ILE A 81 6.33 -5.59 12.43
N PRO A 82 6.58 -6.36 13.51
CA PRO A 82 6.58 -5.80 14.84
C PRO A 82 7.67 -4.74 14.90
N THR A 83 7.28 -3.52 15.26
CA THR A 83 8.21 -2.47 15.62
C THR A 83 9.12 -3.01 16.72
N PRO A 84 10.45 -3.06 16.54
CA PRO A 84 11.32 -3.45 17.63
C PRO A 84 11.19 -2.38 18.72
N GLU A 85 10.73 -2.81 19.89
CA GLU A 85 10.67 -1.96 21.08
C GLU A 85 12.06 -1.38 21.34
N GLN A 86 12.11 -0.07 21.58
CA GLN A 86 13.31 0.68 21.89
C GLN A 86 13.93 0.17 23.21
N GLY A 87 14.84 -0.80 23.11
CA GLY A 87 15.71 -1.24 24.19
C GLY A 87 16.90 -0.29 24.36
N VAL A 88 16.85 0.50 25.43
CA VAL A 88 17.84 1.41 26.03
C VAL A 88 19.32 1.00 25.78
N PRO A 89 20.25 1.96 25.52
CA PRO A 89 21.67 1.65 25.36
C PRO A 89 22.23 0.99 26.63
N PRO A 90 23.15 0.01 26.53
CA PRO A 90 23.74 -0.60 27.72
C PRO A 90 24.55 0.45 28.48
N ALA A 91 24.11 0.75 29.70
CA ALA A 91 24.91 1.43 30.69
C ALA A 91 26.10 0.53 31.03
N GLY A 92 27.27 0.83 30.46
CA GLY A 92 28.53 0.23 30.89
C GLY A 92 28.87 0.72 32.29
N SER A 93 28.76 -0.16 33.29
CA SER A 93 29.27 0.04 34.64
C SER A 93 30.13 -1.16 35.04
N GLY A 94 31.36 -0.86 35.50
CA GLY A 94 32.31 -1.75 36.17
C GLY A 94 33.17 -2.57 35.20
N VAL A 95 34.50 -2.66 35.32
CA VAL A 95 35.44 -2.47 36.44
C VAL A 95 36.81 -2.10 35.85
#